data_AF-A0A1I1YSG8-F1
#
_entry.id   AF-A0A1I1YSG8-F1
#
_cell.length_a   1.000
_cell.length_b   1.000
_cell.length_c   1.000
_cell.angle_alpha   90.00
_cell.angle_beta   90.00
_cell.angle_gamma   90.00
#
_symmetry.space_group_name_H-M   'P 1'
#
loop_
_entity.id
_entity.type
_entity.pdbx_description
1 polymer ?
#
loop_
_entity_poly.entity_id
_entity_poly.type
_entity_poly.pdbx_seq_one_letter_code
_entity_poly.pdbx_strand_id
1 'polypeptide(L)'
;MDFLTKIHLIKENAFDRLKYILCMRNKAVDENINRKFSKITLKFNRYLRQESHEIKENDGLEVFPCIYSEQLEISSKKGTIEIKQHFDDELECVKIYYMPEAVEMLFEYYRTIGVFSDFYELKEPIIKENNNDFIEAVIDEYILVLEYCKSKKIEVRGSFDLSGLPRNYSEFVNPLLDFLEFFNITEMFNSHLYLNKRTK
;
A
#
# COMPACT_ATOMS: atom_id res chain seq x y z
N MET A 1 32.01 -7.25 8.61
CA MET A 1 30.94 -7.99 7.91
C MET A 1 30.87 -7.43 6.49
N ASP A 2 31.01 -8.26 5.46
CA ASP A 2 30.97 -7.78 4.07
C ASP A 2 29.55 -7.49 3.60
N PHE A 3 29.45 -6.81 2.45
CA PHE A 3 28.19 -6.36 1.85
C PHE A 3 27.24 -7.51 1.48
N LEU A 4 27.77 -8.63 1.00
CA LEU A 4 26.98 -9.81 0.62
C LEU A 4 26.43 -10.53 1.85
N THR A 5 27.23 -10.59 2.92
CA THR A 5 26.82 -11.14 4.22
C THR A 5 25.71 -10.29 4.83
N LYS A 6 25.80 -8.96 4.72
CA LYS A 6 24.69 -8.07 5.10
C LYS A 6 23.46 -8.35 4.23
N ILE A 7 23.54 -8.30 2.89
CA ILE A 7 22.40 -8.58 2.00
C ILE A 7 21.74 -9.93 2.32
N HIS A 8 22.54 -10.94 2.66
CA HIS A 8 22.01 -12.24 3.06
C HIS A 8 21.25 -12.16 4.38
N LEU A 9 21.83 -11.55 5.42
CA LEU A 9 21.14 -11.28 6.69
C LEU A 9 19.88 -10.43 6.52
N ILE A 10 19.92 -9.46 5.61
CA ILE A 10 18.83 -8.54 5.25
C ILE A 10 17.66 -9.35 4.69
N LYS A 11 17.93 -10.21 3.70
CA LYS A 11 16.95 -11.12 3.13
C LYS A 11 16.44 -12.09 4.18
N GLU A 12 17.31 -12.76 4.92
CA GLU A 12 16.89 -13.71 5.95
C GLU A 12 16.00 -13.05 7.00
N ASN A 13 16.33 -11.87 7.54
CA ASN A 13 15.51 -11.23 8.57
C ASN A 13 14.12 -10.77 8.08
N ALA A 14 14.01 -10.19 6.88
CA ALA A 14 12.72 -9.78 6.33
C ALA A 14 11.83 -11.00 6.03
N PHE A 15 12.43 -12.05 5.46
CA PHE A 15 11.75 -13.31 5.17
C PHE A 15 11.40 -14.08 6.45
N ASP A 16 12.27 -14.07 7.46
CA ASP A 16 12.06 -14.79 8.71
C ASP A 16 11.01 -14.10 9.58
N ARG A 17 10.87 -12.76 9.51
CA ARG A 17 9.73 -12.07 10.11
C ARG A 17 8.42 -12.45 9.44
N LEU A 18 8.36 -12.47 8.11
CA LEU A 18 7.17 -12.92 7.38
C LEU A 18 6.85 -14.40 7.68
N LYS A 19 7.86 -15.28 7.71
CA LYS A 19 7.70 -16.69 8.12
C LYS A 19 7.24 -16.82 9.57
N TYR A 20 7.78 -16.02 10.49
CA TYR A 20 7.39 -16.02 11.90
C TYR A 20 5.93 -15.60 12.04
N ILE A 21 5.51 -14.54 11.35
CA ILE A 21 4.12 -14.08 11.31
C ILE A 21 3.20 -15.18 10.76
N LEU A 22 3.60 -15.83 9.65
CA LEU A 22 2.87 -16.96 9.05
C LEU A 22 2.77 -18.16 10.02
N CYS A 23 3.85 -18.49 10.74
CA CYS A 23 3.92 -19.63 11.64
C CYS A 23 3.11 -19.41 12.93
N MET A 24 3.13 -18.19 13.49
CA MET A 24 2.41 -17.83 14.71
C MET A 24 0.90 -17.68 14.48
N ARG A 25 0.45 -17.48 13.23
CA ARG A 25 -0.96 -17.34 12.85
C ARG A 25 -1.53 -18.56 12.13
N ASN A 26 -1.20 -19.77 12.62
CA ASN A 26 -1.99 -20.99 12.38
C ASN A 26 -3.38 -20.88 13.04
N LYS A 27 -4.22 -19.95 12.57
CA LYS A 27 -5.66 -20.07 12.70
C LYS A 27 -6.15 -20.82 11.49
N ALA A 28 -7.10 -21.74 11.70
CA ALA A 28 -7.76 -22.49 10.65
C ALA A 28 -8.05 -21.55 9.48
N VAL A 29 -7.36 -21.79 8.35
CA VAL A 29 -7.71 -21.16 7.08
C VAL A 29 -9.16 -21.53 6.88
N ASP A 30 -10.05 -20.54 6.89
CA ASP A 30 -11.42 -20.77 6.51
C ASP A 30 -11.35 -21.34 5.08
N GLU A 31 -11.65 -22.63 4.91
CA GLU A 31 -11.45 -23.37 3.65
C GLU A 31 -12.20 -22.69 2.47
N ASN A 32 -13.08 -21.74 2.78
CA ASN A 32 -13.79 -20.89 1.85
C ASN A 32 -12.97 -19.73 1.23
N ILE A 33 -11.79 -19.35 1.75
CA ILE A 33 -10.96 -18.29 1.14
C ILE A 33 -10.00 -18.91 0.11
N ASN A 34 -10.56 -19.44 -0.98
CA ASN A 34 -9.79 -20.13 -2.03
C ASN A 34 -9.28 -19.20 -3.15
N ARG A 35 -9.27 -17.87 -2.93
CA ARG A 35 -8.89 -16.90 -3.97
C ARG A 35 -7.47 -16.38 -3.74
N LYS A 36 -6.53 -16.84 -4.56
CA LYS A 36 -5.16 -16.31 -4.61
C LYS A 36 -5.15 -14.95 -5.32
N PHE A 37 -4.57 -13.94 -4.67
CA PHE A 37 -4.32 -12.64 -5.30
C PHE A 37 -3.33 -12.79 -6.46
N SER A 38 -3.60 -12.12 -7.57
CA SER A 38 -2.65 -11.93 -8.67
C SER A 38 -2.03 -10.53 -8.65
N LYS A 39 -2.81 -9.53 -8.22
CA LYS A 39 -2.37 -8.15 -8.08
C LYS A 39 -3.22 -7.41 -7.04
N ILE A 40 -2.57 -6.55 -6.25
CA ILE A 40 -3.25 -5.57 -5.40
C ILE A 40 -2.76 -4.20 -5.83
N THR A 41 -3.68 -3.29 -6.12
CA THR A 41 -3.37 -1.88 -6.39
C THR A 41 -4.11 -1.01 -5.39
N LEU A 42 -3.39 -0.18 -4.67
CA LEU A 42 -3.97 0.84 -3.80
C LEU A 42 -3.56 2.20 -4.35
N LYS A 43 -4.55 3.05 -4.64
CA LYS A 43 -4.35 4.46 -4.97
C LYS A 43 -4.84 5.28 -3.81
N PHE A 44 -4.07 6.27 -3.42
CA PHE A 44 -4.40 7.29 -2.43
C PHE A 44 -4.32 8.65 -3.12
N ASN A 45 -5.34 9.48 -2.95
CA ASN A 45 -5.37 10.84 -3.47
C ASN A 45 -5.67 11.79 -2.32
N ARG A 46 -4.97 12.93 -2.30
CA ARG A 46 -5.21 14.03 -1.38
C ARG A 46 -5.57 15.29 -2.17
N TYR A 47 -6.73 15.83 -1.86
CA TYR A 47 -7.27 17.06 -2.43
C TYR A 47 -7.29 18.15 -1.35
N LEU A 48 -6.87 19.37 -1.68
CA LEU A 48 -7.13 20.53 -0.82
C LEU A 48 -8.45 21.17 -1.24
N ARG A 49 -9.40 21.25 -0.33
CA ARG A 49 -10.63 22.03 -0.45
C ARG A 49 -10.35 23.47 0.00
N GLN A 50 -10.36 24.41 -0.93
CA GLN A 50 -10.27 25.83 -0.60
C GLN A 50 -11.65 26.33 -0.15
N GLU A 51 -11.73 27.02 0.98
CA GLU A 51 -12.95 27.77 1.34
C GLU A 51 -13.14 28.91 0.35
N SER A 52 -14.21 28.88 -0.44
CA SER A 52 -14.64 30.04 -1.20
C SER A 52 -15.20 31.07 -0.22
N HIS A 53 -14.45 32.14 0.05
CA HIS A 53 -14.98 33.31 0.78
C HIS A 53 -15.96 34.16 -0.07
N GLU A 54 -16.41 33.67 -1.22
CA GLU A 54 -17.46 34.30 -2.03
C GLU A 54 -18.52 33.27 -2.41
N ILE A 55 -19.53 33.11 -1.54
CA ILE A 55 -20.75 32.39 -1.89
C ILE A 55 -21.54 33.27 -2.86
N LYS A 56 -21.46 32.96 -4.15
CA LYS A 56 -22.58 33.26 -5.06
C LYS A 56 -23.56 32.11 -4.93
N GLU A 57 -24.79 32.45 -4.54
CA GLU A 57 -25.94 31.55 -4.49
C GLU A 57 -26.21 30.96 -5.89
N ASN A 58 -25.56 29.84 -6.25
CA ASN A 58 -26.17 28.74 -7.03
C ASN A 58 -25.24 27.65 -7.60
N ASP A 59 -23.91 27.67 -7.40
CA ASP A 59 -23.07 26.65 -8.03
C ASP A 59 -22.48 25.65 -7.02
N GLY A 60 -22.61 24.37 -7.35
CA GLY A 60 -22.20 23.23 -6.53
C GLY A 60 -20.73 23.29 -6.12
N LEU A 61 -20.37 22.55 -5.06
CA LEU A 61 -19.00 22.46 -4.55
C LEU A 61 -18.01 22.23 -5.70
N GLU A 62 -17.21 23.25 -6.03
CA GLU A 62 -16.04 23.08 -6.91
C GLU A 62 -14.95 22.33 -6.13
N VAL A 63 -14.66 21.10 -6.57
CA VAL A 63 -13.52 20.31 -6.08
C VAL A 63 -12.28 20.71 -6.89
N PHE A 64 -11.22 21.11 -6.18
CA PHE A 64 -9.95 21.59 -6.72
C PHE A 64 -9.03 20.45 -7.21
N PRO A 65 -7.97 20.74 -8.00
CA PRO A 65 -7.04 19.74 -8.52
C PRO A 65 -6.35 18.90 -7.42
N CYS A 66 -6.07 17.64 -7.74
CA CYS A 66 -5.29 16.74 -6.88
C CYS A 66 -3.89 17.32 -6.67
N ILE A 67 -3.47 17.50 -5.42
CA ILE A 67 -2.15 18.07 -5.09
C ILE A 67 -1.15 16.97 -4.75
N TYR A 68 -1.64 15.78 -4.38
CA TYR A 68 -0.77 14.65 -4.09
C TYR A 68 -1.48 13.33 -4.34
N SER A 69 -0.79 12.39 -4.99
CA SER A 69 -1.28 11.01 -5.06
C SER A 69 -0.17 9.99 -4.84
N GLU A 70 -0.52 8.86 -4.23
CA GLU A 70 0.33 7.70 -4.11
C GLU A 70 -0.35 6.49 -4.75
N GLN A 71 0.46 5.64 -5.38
CA GLN A 71 0.01 4.34 -5.86
C GLN A 71 0.97 3.25 -5.41
N LEU A 72 0.44 2.27 -4.70
CA LEU A 72 1.07 0.99 -4.44
C LEU A 72 0.54 -0.04 -5.43
N GLU A 73 1.43 -0.79 -6.08
CA GLU A 73 1.10 -2.00 -6.83
C GLU A 73 1.95 -3.18 -6.34
N ILE A 74 1.29 -4.26 -5.92
CA ILE A 74 1.93 -5.55 -5.63
C ILE A 74 1.48 -6.53 -6.71
N SER A 75 2.41 -7.11 -7.46
CA SER A 75 2.09 -7.92 -8.65
C SER A 75 2.81 -9.26 -8.62
N SER A 76 2.05 -10.36 -8.52
CA SER A 76 2.63 -11.71 -8.60
C SER A 76 3.17 -12.02 -9.99
N LYS A 77 2.54 -11.50 -11.05
CA LYS A 77 2.99 -11.72 -12.43
C LYS A 77 4.36 -11.06 -12.69
N LYS A 78 4.56 -9.85 -12.18
CA LYS A 78 5.84 -9.13 -12.32
C LYS A 78 6.85 -9.55 -11.24
N GLY A 79 6.38 -10.10 -10.11
CA GLY A 79 7.19 -10.30 -8.92
C GLY A 79 7.67 -8.98 -8.33
N THR A 80 6.86 -7.92 -8.43
CA THR A 80 7.24 -6.56 -8.01
C THR A 80 6.33 -5.98 -6.93
N ILE A 81 6.91 -5.10 -6.12
CA ILE A 81 6.23 -4.09 -5.32
C ILE A 81 6.66 -2.74 -5.91
N GLU A 82 5.70 -1.95 -6.39
CA GLU A 82 5.92 -0.65 -7.01
C GLU A 82 5.22 0.42 -6.19
N ILE A 83 5.93 1.51 -5.88
CA ILE A 83 5.38 2.69 -5.21
C ILE A 83 5.62 3.88 -6.13
N LYS A 84 4.54 4.56 -6.51
CA LYS A 84 4.58 5.80 -7.28
C LYS A 84 4.01 6.92 -6.45
N GLN A 85 4.68 8.06 -6.42
CA GLN A 85 4.24 9.26 -5.72
C GLN A 85 4.23 10.40 -6.73
N HIS A 86 3.10 11.08 -6.85
CA HIS A 86 2.94 12.29 -7.64
C HIS A 86 2.74 13.46 -6.67
N PHE A 87 3.63 14.44 -6.74
CA PHE A 87 3.58 15.64 -5.89
C PHE A 87 2.91 16.84 -6.57
N ASP A 88 2.80 16.77 -7.89
CA ASP A 88 2.05 17.67 -8.78
C ASP A 88 1.99 16.99 -10.16
N ASP A 89 1.51 17.72 -11.18
CA ASP A 89 1.41 17.20 -12.56
C ASP A 89 2.77 16.92 -13.23
N GLU A 90 3.88 17.43 -12.67
CA GLU A 90 5.20 17.40 -13.29
C GLU A 90 6.21 16.53 -12.50
N LEU A 91 5.97 16.27 -11.22
CA LEU A 91 6.89 15.59 -10.33
C LEU A 91 6.39 14.19 -9.91
N GLU A 92 7.03 13.16 -10.49
CA GLU A 92 6.82 11.75 -10.16
C GLU A 92 8.06 11.13 -9.52
N CYS A 93 7.88 10.38 -8.43
CA CYS A 93 8.88 9.48 -7.88
C CYS A 93 8.38 8.03 -8.00
N VAL A 94 9.22 7.14 -8.54
CA VAL A 94 8.90 5.72 -8.70
C VAL A 94 9.96 4.86 -8.01
N LYS A 95 9.51 3.99 -7.11
CA LYS A 95 10.32 2.93 -6.49
C LYS A 95 9.81 1.58 -6.95
N ILE A 96 10.71 0.73 -7.46
CA ILE A 96 10.38 -0.62 -7.93
C ILE A 96 11.26 -1.63 -7.19
N TYR A 97 10.63 -2.54 -6.44
CA TYR A 97 11.28 -3.65 -5.78
C TYR A 97 10.96 -4.93 -6.54
N TYR A 98 11.95 -5.50 -7.22
CA TYR A 98 11.81 -6.80 -7.89
C TYR A 98 12.16 -7.93 -6.92
N MET A 99 11.14 -8.53 -6.30
CA MET A 99 11.29 -9.55 -5.24
C MET A 99 10.16 -10.60 -5.34
N PRO A 100 10.22 -11.52 -6.32
CA PRO A 100 9.14 -12.48 -6.58
C PRO A 100 8.76 -13.34 -5.36
N GLU A 101 9.75 -13.84 -4.62
CA GLU A 101 9.55 -14.67 -3.44
C GLU A 101 8.84 -13.91 -2.30
N ALA A 102 9.19 -12.64 -2.09
CA ALA A 102 8.55 -11.81 -1.08
C ALA A 102 7.09 -11.49 -1.45
N VAL A 103 6.82 -11.24 -2.73
CA VAL A 103 5.45 -11.04 -3.23
C VAL A 103 4.60 -12.28 -3.01
N GLU A 104 5.15 -13.47 -3.30
CA GLU A 104 4.44 -14.73 -3.04
C GLU A 104 4.12 -14.91 -1.55
N MET A 105 5.09 -14.64 -0.67
CA MET A 105 4.88 -14.74 0.78
C MET A 105 3.88 -13.72 1.31
N LEU A 106 3.90 -12.48 0.82
CA LEU A 106 2.91 -11.46 1.19
C LEU A 106 1.51 -11.87 0.77
N PHE A 107 1.35 -12.41 -0.44
CA PHE A 107 0.04 -12.88 -0.91
C PHE A 107 -0.46 -14.10 -0.14
N GLU A 108 0.41 -15.06 0.20
CA GLU A 108 0.01 -16.18 1.04
C GLU A 108 -0.34 -15.73 2.46
N TYR A 109 0.40 -14.76 3.00
CA TYR A 109 0.06 -14.12 4.27
C TYR A 109 -1.33 -13.48 4.20
N TYR A 110 -1.59 -12.60 3.23
CA TYR A 110 -2.88 -11.93 3.09
C TYR A 110 -4.04 -12.92 2.90
N ARG A 111 -3.80 -14.02 2.20
CA ARG A 111 -4.76 -15.11 2.04
C ARG A 111 -5.04 -15.81 3.36
N THR A 112 -3.99 -16.14 4.12
CA THR A 112 -4.09 -16.87 5.39
C THR A 112 -4.87 -16.08 6.43
N ILE A 113 -4.63 -14.76 6.52
CA ILE A 113 -5.30 -13.89 7.49
C ILE A 113 -6.64 -13.32 6.98
N GLY A 114 -7.02 -13.61 5.74
CA GLY A 114 -8.26 -13.14 5.14
C GLY A 114 -8.32 -11.62 4.98
N VAL A 115 -7.22 -10.97 4.57
CA VAL A 115 -7.27 -9.52 4.28
C VAL A 115 -8.32 -9.26 3.21
N PHE A 116 -9.15 -8.23 3.44
CA PHE A 116 -10.23 -7.83 2.56
C PHE A 116 -11.33 -8.88 2.39
N SER A 117 -11.49 -9.80 3.35
CA SER A 117 -12.53 -10.83 3.28
C SER A 117 -13.94 -10.28 3.18
N ASP A 118 -14.17 -9.14 3.84
CA ASP A 118 -15.45 -8.42 3.84
C ASP A 118 -15.88 -7.99 2.42
N PHE A 119 -14.95 -8.00 1.45
CA PHE A 119 -15.19 -7.56 0.09
C PHE A 119 -15.38 -8.72 -0.91
N TYR A 120 -15.22 -9.99 -0.50
CA TYR A 120 -15.26 -11.13 -1.42
C TYR A 120 -16.62 -11.36 -2.09
N GLU A 121 -17.70 -10.93 -1.45
CA GLU A 121 -19.09 -11.09 -1.92
C GLU A 121 -19.63 -9.86 -2.66
N LEU A 122 -18.85 -8.77 -2.72
CA LEU A 122 -19.29 -7.55 -3.37
C LEU A 122 -19.39 -7.76 -4.88
N LYS A 123 -20.60 -7.58 -5.40
CA LYS A 123 -20.88 -7.60 -6.84
C LYS A 123 -20.63 -6.24 -7.50
N GLU A 124 -20.69 -5.17 -6.71
CA GLU A 124 -20.57 -3.77 -7.14
C GLU A 124 -19.56 -3.01 -6.26
N PRO A 125 -18.93 -1.94 -6.78
CA PRO A 125 -18.03 -1.11 -5.99
C PRO A 125 -18.77 -0.49 -4.81
N ILE A 126 -18.21 -0.59 -3.60
CA ILE A 126 -18.64 0.24 -2.49
C ILE A 126 -18.07 1.64 -2.72
N ILE A 127 -18.93 2.65 -2.69
CA ILE A 127 -18.57 4.06 -2.56
C ILE A 127 -19.08 4.47 -1.18
N LYS A 128 -18.16 4.68 -0.22
CA LYS A 128 -18.51 5.36 1.02
C LYS A 128 -18.45 6.86 0.76
N GLU A 129 -19.62 7.49 0.66
CA GLU A 129 -19.70 8.95 0.61
C GLU A 129 -19.38 9.52 2.00
N ASN A 130 -18.48 10.50 2.04
CA ASN A 130 -18.22 11.28 3.24
C ASN A 130 -19.37 12.27 3.47
N ASN A 131 -20.35 11.88 4.29
CA ASN A 131 -21.44 12.74 4.77
C ASN A 131 -21.01 13.66 5.93
N ASN A 132 -19.74 14.06 5.98
CA ASN A 132 -19.24 14.90 7.05
C ASN A 132 -19.33 16.38 6.62
N ASP A 133 -20.27 17.10 7.25
CA ASP A 133 -20.37 18.57 7.27
C ASP A 133 -19.16 19.26 7.95
N PHE A 134 -18.07 18.53 8.17
CA PHE A 134 -16.85 19.07 8.76
C PHE A 134 -16.06 19.82 7.70
N ILE A 135 -15.79 21.08 8.04
CA ILE A 135 -14.93 22.04 7.35
C ILE A 135 -13.47 21.59 7.51
N GLU A 136 -13.12 20.38 7.08
CA GLU A 136 -11.73 20.03 6.86
C GLU A 136 -11.41 20.27 5.39
N ALA A 137 -10.49 21.20 5.17
CA ALA A 137 -9.99 21.63 3.87
C ALA A 137 -9.19 20.55 3.12
N VAL A 138 -9.24 19.29 3.55
CA VAL A 138 -8.48 18.18 2.97
C VAL A 138 -9.40 16.99 2.79
N ILE A 139 -9.55 16.51 1.57
CA ILE A 139 -10.28 15.27 1.26
C ILE A 139 -9.25 14.23 0.86
N ASP A 140 -9.12 13.20 1.67
CA ASP A 140 -8.25 12.06 1.41
C ASP A 140 -9.11 10.87 0.93
N GLU A 141 -8.89 10.40 -0.30
CA GLU A 141 -9.63 9.29 -0.91
C GLU A 141 -8.71 8.13 -1.27
N TYR A 142 -9.28 6.92 -1.34
CA TYR A 142 -8.57 5.76 -1.86
C TYR A 142 -9.39 4.96 -2.87
N ILE A 143 -8.66 4.31 -3.79
CA ILE A 143 -9.18 3.28 -4.69
C ILE A 143 -8.34 2.03 -4.47
N LEU A 144 -8.98 0.97 -3.94
CA LEU A 144 -8.37 -0.34 -3.75
C LEU A 144 -8.89 -1.29 -4.84
N VAL A 145 -7.97 -1.84 -5.62
CA VAL A 145 -8.24 -2.81 -6.67
C VAL A 145 -7.60 -4.15 -6.29
N LEU A 146 -8.45 -5.18 -6.19
CA LEU A 146 -8.06 -6.54 -5.88
C LEU A 146 -8.26 -7.41 -7.12
N GLU A 147 -7.18 -7.97 -7.65
CA GLU A 147 -7.22 -8.93 -8.74
C GLU A 147 -6.83 -10.31 -8.23
N TYR A 148 -7.60 -11.33 -8.63
CA TYR A 148 -7.40 -12.71 -8.22
C TYR A 148 -7.08 -13.57 -9.44
N CYS A 149 -6.28 -14.63 -9.27
CA CYS A 149 -5.84 -15.49 -10.38
C CYS A 149 -6.98 -16.16 -11.16
N LYS A 150 -8.15 -16.38 -10.53
CA LYS A 150 -9.28 -17.13 -11.10
C LYS A 150 -10.63 -16.42 -10.94
N SER A 151 -10.64 -15.14 -10.59
CA SER A 151 -11.89 -14.41 -10.29
C SER A 151 -11.87 -12.99 -10.82
N LYS A 152 -13.05 -12.36 -10.85
CA LYS A 152 -13.22 -10.98 -11.31
C LYS A 152 -12.40 -10.03 -10.43
N LYS A 153 -11.93 -8.94 -11.03
CA LYS A 153 -11.39 -7.77 -10.32
C LYS A 153 -12.47 -7.18 -9.41
N ILE A 154 -12.10 -6.86 -8.18
CA ILE A 154 -12.91 -6.11 -7.22
C ILE A 154 -12.30 -4.72 -7.10
N GLU A 155 -13.13 -3.68 -7.11
CA GLU A 155 -12.73 -2.30 -6.89
C GLU A 155 -13.54 -1.74 -5.73
N VAL A 156 -12.85 -1.17 -4.75
CA VAL A 156 -13.43 -0.57 -3.54
C VAL A 156 -12.97 0.87 -3.47
N ARG A 157 -13.89 1.80 -3.22
CA ARG A 157 -13.60 3.22 -3.07
C ARG A 157 -14.05 3.69 -1.70
N GLY A 158 -13.27 4.56 -1.09
CA GLY A 158 -13.63 5.15 0.19
C GLY A 158 -12.75 6.32 0.54
N SER A 159 -13.04 6.92 1.68
CA SER A 159 -12.19 7.95 2.29
C SER A 159 -11.07 7.31 3.11
N PHE A 160 -9.92 7.97 3.15
CA PHE A 160 -8.80 7.58 3.99
C PHE A 160 -8.93 8.14 5.42
N ASP A 161 -10.15 8.17 5.94
CA ASP A 161 -10.41 8.49 7.34
C ASP A 161 -10.68 7.20 8.16
N LEU A 162 -10.74 7.33 9.48
CA LEU A 162 -10.94 6.20 10.41
C LEU A 162 -12.25 5.41 10.14
N SER A 163 -13.22 5.99 9.43
CA SER A 163 -14.51 5.37 9.12
C SER A 163 -14.59 4.77 7.71
N GLY A 164 -13.73 5.23 6.79
CA GLY A 164 -13.70 4.83 5.38
C GLY A 164 -12.81 3.62 5.07
N LEU A 165 -11.82 3.31 5.93
CA LEU A 165 -10.87 2.21 5.71
C LEU A 165 -11.48 0.81 5.93
N PRO A 166 -10.94 -0.24 5.25
CA PRO A 166 -11.31 -1.62 5.52
C PRO A 166 -10.98 -2.05 6.96
N ARG A 167 -11.79 -2.93 7.56
CA ARG A 167 -11.65 -3.35 8.98
C ARG A 167 -10.26 -3.89 9.32
N ASN A 168 -9.67 -4.68 8.43
CA ASN A 168 -8.35 -5.29 8.60
C ASN A 168 -7.26 -4.55 7.81
N TYR A 169 -7.40 -3.23 7.59
CA TYR A 169 -6.43 -2.46 6.80
C TYR A 169 -5.02 -2.45 7.40
N SER A 170 -4.90 -2.41 8.74
CA SER A 170 -3.60 -2.52 9.42
C SER A 170 -2.85 -3.81 9.10
N GLU A 171 -3.59 -4.90 8.94
CA GLU A 171 -3.05 -6.22 8.60
C GLU A 171 -2.55 -6.30 7.15
N PHE A 172 -3.01 -5.40 6.29
CA PHE A 172 -2.47 -5.20 4.95
C PHE A 172 -1.19 -4.37 4.98
N VAL A 173 -1.19 -3.21 5.67
CA VAL A 173 -0.07 -2.26 5.56
C VAL A 173 1.14 -2.59 6.43
N ASN A 174 0.96 -3.15 7.64
CA ASN A 174 2.07 -3.35 8.56
C ASN A 174 3.16 -4.30 8.03
N PRO A 175 2.84 -5.49 7.47
CA PRO A 175 3.87 -6.37 6.90
C PRO A 175 4.60 -5.73 5.71
N LEU A 176 3.90 -4.90 4.94
CA LEU A 176 4.48 -4.17 3.83
C LEU A 176 5.43 -3.07 4.31
N LEU A 177 5.07 -2.32 5.36
CA LEU A 177 5.92 -1.31 5.98
C LEU A 177 7.19 -1.94 6.54
N ASP A 178 7.05 -2.99 7.34
CA ASP A 178 8.19 -3.75 7.88
C ASP A 178 9.15 -4.21 6.78
N PHE A 179 8.59 -4.62 5.64
CA PHE A 179 9.37 -5.03 4.47
C PHE A 179 10.07 -3.86 3.78
N LEU A 180 9.39 -2.73 3.59
CA LEU A 180 9.90 -1.56 2.86
C LEU A 180 10.93 -0.75 3.65
N GLU A 181 10.73 -0.60 4.97
CA GLU A 181 11.66 0.10 5.86
C GLU A 181 13.09 -0.44 5.74
N PHE A 182 13.17 -1.76 5.54
CA PHE A 182 14.43 -2.46 5.35
C PHE A 182 15.28 -1.87 4.20
N PHE A 183 14.62 -1.48 3.10
CA PHE A 183 15.28 -1.06 1.87
C PHE A 183 15.41 0.46 1.73
N ASN A 184 14.97 1.23 2.71
CA ASN A 184 14.85 2.68 2.59
C ASN A 184 16.18 3.44 2.79
N ILE A 185 17.23 2.77 3.31
CA ILE A 185 18.57 3.37 3.48
C ILE A 185 19.51 2.80 2.41
N THR A 186 19.87 3.62 1.43
CA THR A 186 20.92 3.26 0.47
C THR A 186 22.29 3.52 1.07
N GLU A 187 23.14 2.50 1.07
CA GLU A 187 24.52 2.62 1.55
C GLU A 187 25.31 3.69 0.78
N MET A 188 24.95 3.98 -0.48
CA MET A 188 25.60 5.00 -1.31
C MET A 188 25.58 6.40 -0.69
N PHE A 189 24.55 6.75 0.08
CA PHE A 189 24.47 8.05 0.76
C PHE A 189 25.02 8.02 2.18
N ASN A 190 25.51 6.87 2.66
CA ASN A 190 26.10 6.74 3.98
C ASN A 190 27.56 7.23 4.00
N SER A 191 27.77 8.43 4.54
CA SER A 191 29.07 9.09 4.61
C SER A 191 30.14 8.29 5.35
N HIS A 192 29.75 7.49 6.34
CA HIS A 192 30.67 6.67 7.12
C HIS A 192 31.37 5.58 6.29
N LEU A 193 30.80 5.18 5.15
CA LEU A 193 31.39 4.13 4.30
C LEU A 193 32.59 4.61 3.46
N TYR A 194 32.68 5.91 3.16
CA TYR A 194 33.82 6.48 2.43
C TYR A 194 34.75 7.34 3.29
N LEU A 195 34.28 7.84 4.45
CA LEU A 195 35.14 8.54 5.41
C LEU A 195 36.12 7.57 6.11
N ASN A 196 35.70 6.36 6.43
CA ASN A 196 36.55 5.35 7.08
C ASN A 196 37.55 4.67 6.14
N LYS A 197 37.50 4.96 4.82
CA LYS A 197 38.45 4.44 3.83
C LYS A 197 39.65 5.36 3.60
N ARG A 198 39.64 6.59 4.14
CA ARG A 198 40.73 7.58 3.98
C ARG A 198 41.76 7.56 5.11
N THR A 199 41.54 6.78 6.17
CA THR A 199 42.45 6.61 7.30
C THR A 199 43.19 5.27 7.24
N LYS A 200 43.88 5.01 6.13
CA LYS A 200 44.90 3.96 6.02
C LYS A 200 46.16 4.52 5.38
#